data_AF-A0A0F8YV79-F1
#
_entry.id   AF-A0A0F8YV79-F1
#
_cell.length_a   1.000
_cell.length_b   1.000
_cell.length_c   1.000
_cell.angle_alpha   90.00
_cell.angle_beta   90.00
_cell.angle_gamma   90.00
#
_symmetry.space_group_name_H-M   'P 1'
#
loop_
_entity.id
_entity.type
_entity.pdbx_description
1 polymer ?
#
loop_
_entity_poly.entity_id
_entity_poly.type
_entity_poly.pdbx_seq_one_letter_code
_entity_poly.pdbx_strand_id
1 'polypeptide(L)'
;MNFSKTVKQTHKQTEADQDARRGIDPGGMGKAVEILLKRLRDEEKNTYLFRRQLQRLLQQNNRKMLLERIAKGGAYYTAFMEENLKQLLFHLAEVMRRTRTKTYRNALSEIDQQIMIAMGKLEQAEYIVDSILSDRNIKISEAVQERLIERRAGLWEMAQKAVKEKSGTGSKKSGRKRSKRAKQEKGETNKITWSMIKEGKSINEIAARRNLAASTIERHIVRGINEGELDIFTVLEKETVKAVVELLEESSDSIGAIHKSQKGKYTYAELNMVKAYLEIK
;
A
#
# COMPACT_ATOMS: atom_id res chain seq x y z
N MET A 1 11.63 -20.09 -12.30
CA MET A 1 10.51 -19.54 -11.51
C MET A 1 10.14 -20.50 -10.38
N ASN A 2 9.90 -20.00 -9.17
CA ASN A 2 9.39 -20.80 -8.05
C ASN A 2 8.10 -20.14 -7.54
N PHE A 3 6.98 -20.53 -8.15
CA PHE A 3 5.65 -20.01 -7.80
C PHE A 3 5.29 -20.28 -6.34
N SER A 4 5.79 -21.35 -5.72
CA SER A 4 5.56 -21.63 -4.30
C SER A 4 6.14 -20.53 -3.38
N LYS A 5 7.29 -19.93 -3.72
CA LYS A 5 7.83 -18.77 -2.97
C LYS A 5 6.97 -17.52 -3.18
N THR A 6 6.55 -17.24 -4.41
CA THR A 6 5.66 -16.12 -4.72
C THR A 6 4.32 -16.27 -4.02
N VAL A 7 3.72 -17.45 -4.06
CA VAL A 7 2.48 -17.82 -3.38
C VAL A 7 2.61 -17.68 -1.86
N LYS A 8 3.70 -18.15 -1.24
CA LYS A 8 3.94 -17.95 0.21
C LYS A 8 4.08 -16.47 0.59
N GLN A 9 4.76 -15.68 -0.23
CA GLN A 9 4.90 -14.24 -0.02
C GLN A 9 3.55 -13.52 -0.15
N THR A 10 2.76 -13.88 -1.18
CA THR A 10 1.40 -13.38 -1.37
C THR A 10 0.47 -13.80 -0.23
N HIS A 11 0.60 -15.03 0.29
CA HIS A 11 -0.14 -15.50 1.48
C HIS A 11 0.21 -14.69 2.72
N LYS A 12 1.50 -14.47 3.00
CA LYS A 12 1.97 -13.66 4.12
C LYS A 12 1.43 -12.23 4.05
N GLN A 13 1.33 -11.66 2.85
CA GLN A 13 0.74 -10.34 2.61
C GLN A 13 -0.79 -10.34 2.80
N THR A 14 -1.49 -11.42 2.44
CA THR A 14 -2.94 -11.55 2.69
C THR A 14 -3.29 -11.88 4.15
N GLU A 15 -2.41 -12.53 4.89
CA GLU A 15 -2.58 -12.82 6.33
C GLU A 15 -2.36 -11.55 7.17
N ALA A 16 -1.33 -10.75 6.86
CA ALA A 16 -1.15 -9.41 7.44
C ALA A 16 -2.32 -8.45 7.16
N ASP A 17 -3.13 -8.76 6.15
CA ASP A 17 -4.31 -8.00 5.71
C ASP A 17 -5.61 -8.46 6.40
N GLN A 18 -5.64 -9.60 7.11
CA GLN A 18 -6.84 -10.06 7.84
C GLN A 18 -7.29 -9.06 8.93
N ASP A 19 -6.35 -8.40 9.61
CA ASP A 19 -6.66 -7.33 10.57
C ASP A 19 -7.04 -6.00 9.87
N ALA A 20 -6.51 -5.74 8.67
CA ALA A 20 -6.85 -4.55 7.86
C ALA A 20 -8.22 -4.68 7.17
N ARG A 21 -8.74 -5.90 7.01
CA ARG A 21 -10.08 -6.22 6.49
C ARG A 21 -11.20 -5.99 7.50
N ARG A 22 -10.90 -5.72 8.78
CA ARG A 22 -11.90 -5.26 9.77
C ARG A 22 -12.45 -3.89 9.38
N GLY A 23 -13.45 -3.87 8.50
CA GLY A 23 -14.18 -2.67 8.07
C GLY A 23 -14.20 -2.39 6.57
N ILE A 24 -13.67 -3.30 5.74
CA ILE A 24 -13.74 -3.22 4.28
C ILE A 24 -14.57 -4.40 3.80
N ASP A 25 -15.61 -4.14 2.99
CA ASP A 25 -16.53 -5.15 2.45
C ASP A 25 -15.76 -6.38 1.91
N PRO A 26 -15.87 -7.54 2.58
CA PRO A 26 -15.06 -8.72 2.30
C PRO A 26 -15.41 -9.39 0.97
N GLY A 27 -16.53 -9.03 0.32
CA GLY A 27 -17.07 -9.77 -0.81
C GLY A 27 -16.37 -9.57 -2.17
N GLY A 28 -15.57 -8.50 -2.32
CA GLY A 28 -14.99 -8.11 -3.63
C GLY A 28 -13.47 -7.97 -3.65
N MET A 29 -12.83 -7.51 -2.55
CA MET A 29 -11.39 -7.25 -2.56
C MET A 29 -10.54 -8.51 -2.42
N GLY A 30 -10.97 -9.50 -1.63
CA GLY A 30 -10.24 -10.77 -1.49
C GLY A 30 -10.19 -11.56 -2.81
N LYS A 31 -11.26 -11.50 -3.61
CA LYS A 31 -11.45 -12.34 -4.80
C LYS A 31 -10.38 -12.16 -5.87
N ALA A 32 -9.93 -10.94 -6.15
CA ALA A 32 -8.91 -10.71 -7.18
C ALA A 32 -7.57 -11.37 -6.82
N VAL A 33 -7.17 -11.25 -5.54
CA VAL A 33 -5.94 -11.88 -5.03
C VAL A 33 -6.12 -13.40 -4.91
N GLU A 34 -7.29 -13.87 -4.49
CA GLU A 34 -7.62 -15.31 -4.47
C GLU A 34 -7.60 -15.94 -5.87
N ILE A 35 -8.13 -15.25 -6.88
CA ILE A 35 -8.08 -15.69 -8.29
C ILE A 35 -6.63 -15.75 -8.76
N LEU A 36 -5.83 -14.71 -8.48
CA LEU A 36 -4.40 -14.71 -8.81
C LEU A 36 -3.69 -15.90 -8.15
N LEU A 37 -3.89 -16.10 -6.85
CA LEU A 37 -3.32 -17.22 -6.10
C LEU A 37 -3.73 -18.57 -6.69
N LYS A 38 -5.01 -18.73 -7.05
CA LYS A 38 -5.50 -19.95 -7.71
C LYS A 38 -4.82 -20.18 -9.05
N ARG A 39 -4.73 -19.15 -9.91
CA ARG A 39 -4.05 -19.24 -11.21
C ARG A 39 -2.58 -19.64 -11.04
N LEU A 40 -1.87 -19.05 -10.08
CA LEU A 40 -0.47 -19.38 -9.80
C LEU A 40 -0.31 -20.82 -9.28
N ARG A 41 -1.24 -21.30 -8.43
CA ARG A 41 -1.26 -22.69 -7.93
C ARG A 41 -1.54 -23.69 -9.05
N ASP A 42 -2.53 -23.40 -9.89
CA ASP A 42 -2.90 -24.25 -11.02
C ASP A 42 -1.70 -24.40 -11.99
N GLU A 43 -0.84 -23.39 -12.08
CA GLU A 43 0.36 -23.37 -12.91
C GLU A 43 1.57 -24.11 -12.30
N GLU A 44 1.53 -24.52 -11.03
CA GLU A 44 2.66 -25.18 -10.35
C GLU A 44 3.05 -26.49 -11.03
N LYS A 45 2.07 -27.32 -11.40
CA LYS A 45 2.32 -28.61 -12.06
C LYS A 45 2.97 -28.42 -13.42
N ASN A 46 2.48 -27.49 -14.22
CA ASN A 46 3.04 -27.16 -15.53
C ASN A 46 4.47 -26.64 -15.40
N THR A 47 4.71 -25.77 -14.41
CA THR A 47 6.04 -25.24 -14.11
C THR A 47 7.01 -26.34 -13.68
N TYR A 48 6.55 -27.28 -12.86
CA TYR A 48 7.35 -28.43 -12.46
C TYR A 48 7.75 -29.29 -13.67
N LEU A 49 6.80 -29.61 -14.55
CA LEU A 49 7.05 -30.39 -15.77
C LEU A 49 8.00 -29.66 -16.72
N PHE A 50 7.81 -28.36 -16.92
CA PHE A 50 8.71 -27.52 -17.72
C PHE A 50 10.14 -27.56 -17.19
N ARG A 51 10.32 -27.40 -15.87
CA ARG A 51 11.65 -27.46 -15.24
C ARG A 51 12.33 -28.80 -15.44
N ARG A 52 11.59 -29.91 -15.32
CA ARG A 52 12.13 -31.25 -15.59
C ARG A 52 12.58 -31.41 -17.03
N GLN A 53 11.82 -30.86 -17.98
CA GLN A 53 12.20 -30.87 -19.40
C GLN A 53 13.51 -30.10 -19.62
N LEU A 54 13.65 -28.91 -19.05
CA LEU A 54 14.91 -28.14 -19.14
C LEU A 54 16.09 -28.90 -18.53
N GLN A 55 15.91 -29.49 -17.34
CA GLN A 55 16.96 -30.28 -16.69
C GLN A 55 17.39 -31.49 -17.53
N ARG A 56 16.43 -32.21 -18.12
CA ARG A 56 16.72 -33.34 -19.01
C ARG A 56 17.50 -32.89 -20.26
N LEU A 57 17.08 -31.78 -20.89
CA LEU A 57 17.75 -31.25 -22.08
C LEU A 57 19.18 -30.77 -21.78
N LEU A 58 19.39 -30.18 -20.60
CA LEU A 58 20.71 -29.83 -20.08
C LEU A 58 21.60 -31.07 -19.88
N GLN A 59 21.08 -32.11 -19.22
CA GLN A 59 21.83 -33.37 -18.99
C GLN A 59 22.18 -34.09 -20.29
N GLN A 60 21.32 -34.02 -21.30
CA GLN A 60 21.54 -34.58 -22.63
C GLN A 60 22.47 -33.72 -23.50
N ASN A 61 22.92 -32.56 -22.99
CA ASN A 61 23.68 -31.56 -23.73
C ASN A 61 23.03 -31.14 -25.07
N ASN A 62 21.70 -31.20 -25.15
CA ASN A 62 20.96 -30.90 -26.38
C ASN A 62 20.68 -29.40 -26.46
N ARG A 63 21.71 -28.62 -26.82
CA ARG A 63 21.67 -27.15 -26.86
C ARG A 63 20.52 -26.60 -27.70
N LYS A 64 20.32 -27.13 -28.90
CA LYS A 64 19.28 -26.64 -29.83
C LYS A 64 17.89 -26.77 -29.22
N MET A 65 17.54 -27.96 -28.75
CA MET A 65 16.23 -28.19 -28.15
C MET A 65 16.06 -27.46 -26.80
N LEU A 66 17.15 -27.27 -26.05
CA LEU A 66 17.14 -26.49 -24.81
C LEU A 66 16.74 -25.04 -25.09
N LEU A 67 17.42 -24.36 -26.02
CA LEU A 67 17.12 -22.97 -26.38
C LEU A 67 15.69 -22.84 -26.94
N GLU A 68 15.27 -23.74 -27.83
CA GLU A 68 13.90 -23.75 -28.34
C GLU A 68 12.87 -23.92 -27.21
N ARG A 69 13.16 -24.79 -26.24
CA ARG A 69 12.26 -25.01 -25.11
C ARG A 69 12.22 -23.81 -24.17
N ILE A 70 13.35 -23.13 -23.96
CA ILE A 70 13.44 -21.88 -23.19
C ILE A 70 12.64 -20.79 -23.88
N ALA A 71 12.80 -20.57 -25.18
CA ALA A 71 12.05 -19.57 -25.94
C ALA A 71 10.52 -19.81 -25.83
N LYS A 72 10.07 -21.04 -26.11
CA LYS A 72 8.65 -21.43 -25.99
C LYS A 72 8.12 -21.26 -24.57
N GLY A 73 8.89 -21.68 -23.57
CA GLY A 73 8.52 -21.53 -22.16
C GLY A 73 8.48 -20.07 -21.72
N GLY A 74 9.48 -19.27 -22.13
CA GLY A 74 9.56 -17.84 -21.88
C GLY A 74 8.35 -17.11 -22.42
N ALA A 75 8.01 -17.31 -23.70
CA ALA A 75 6.81 -16.72 -24.31
C ALA A 75 5.53 -17.10 -23.55
N TYR A 76 5.37 -18.38 -23.21
CA TYR A 76 4.21 -18.87 -22.43
C TYR A 76 4.09 -18.19 -21.07
N TYR A 77 5.16 -18.19 -20.26
CA TYR A 77 5.10 -17.60 -18.92
C TYR A 77 5.04 -16.08 -18.94
N THR A 78 5.63 -15.42 -19.93
CA THR A 78 5.50 -13.97 -20.11
C THR A 78 4.04 -13.61 -20.38
N ALA A 79 3.37 -14.29 -21.31
CA ALA A 79 1.95 -14.08 -21.58
C ALA A 79 1.07 -14.38 -20.35
N PHE A 80 1.36 -15.48 -19.65
CA PHE A 80 0.67 -15.81 -18.40
C PHE A 80 0.82 -14.71 -17.34
N MET A 81 2.05 -14.21 -17.13
CA MET A 81 2.30 -13.18 -16.13
C MET A 81 1.69 -11.84 -16.50
N GLU A 82 1.74 -11.47 -17.78
CA GLU A 82 1.16 -10.23 -18.29
C GLU A 82 -0.36 -10.18 -18.07
N GLU A 83 -1.06 -11.28 -18.35
CA GLU A 83 -2.51 -11.38 -18.11
C GLU A 83 -2.85 -11.28 -16.62
N ASN A 84 -2.04 -11.88 -15.75
CA ASN A 84 -2.21 -11.76 -14.29
C ASN A 84 -1.91 -10.34 -13.80
N LEU A 85 -0.88 -9.68 -14.35
CA LEU A 85 -0.55 -8.29 -14.04
C LEU A 85 -1.68 -7.35 -14.44
N LYS A 86 -2.25 -7.55 -15.64
CA LYS A 86 -3.40 -6.79 -16.13
C LYS A 86 -4.59 -6.85 -15.17
N GLN A 87 -4.95 -8.05 -14.70
CA GLN A 87 -6.03 -8.23 -13.72
C GLN A 87 -5.72 -7.55 -12.38
N LEU A 88 -4.47 -7.66 -11.90
CA LEU A 88 -4.01 -7.01 -10.68
C LEU A 88 -4.09 -5.48 -10.79
N LEU A 89 -3.63 -4.89 -11.89
CA LEU A 89 -3.64 -3.44 -12.13
C LEU A 89 -5.07 -2.90 -12.26
N PHE A 90 -5.96 -3.66 -12.92
CA PHE A 90 -7.38 -3.33 -12.97
C PHE A 90 -7.99 -3.24 -11.56
N HIS A 91 -7.73 -4.26 -10.72
CA HIS A 91 -8.18 -4.26 -9.33
C HIS A 91 -7.56 -3.13 -8.51
N LEU A 92 -6.25 -2.88 -8.67
CA LEU A 92 -5.55 -1.78 -8.00
C LEU A 92 -6.21 -0.43 -8.33
N ALA A 93 -6.57 -0.20 -9.60
CA ALA A 93 -7.29 1.00 -10.02
C ALA A 93 -8.67 1.13 -9.36
N GLU A 94 -9.42 0.04 -9.20
CA GLU A 94 -10.70 0.03 -8.46
C GLU A 94 -10.52 0.35 -6.97
N VAL A 95 -9.50 -0.23 -6.34
CA VAL A 95 -9.19 -0.05 -4.92
C VAL A 95 -8.71 1.37 -4.61
N MET A 96 -7.96 2.00 -5.53
CA MET A 96 -7.49 3.38 -5.39
C MET A 96 -8.62 4.41 -5.31
N ARG A 97 -9.80 4.10 -5.85
CA ARG A 97 -10.98 4.98 -5.75
C ARG A 97 -11.69 4.89 -4.40
N ARG A 98 -11.36 3.91 -3.56
CA ARG A 98 -11.98 3.69 -2.25
C ARG A 98 -11.15 4.31 -1.14
N THR A 99 -11.82 4.84 -0.12
CA THR A 99 -11.17 5.39 1.08
C THR A 99 -10.69 4.27 2.00
N ARG A 100 -9.66 4.53 2.82
CA ARG A 100 -9.15 3.60 3.85
C ARG A 100 -8.58 2.27 3.31
N THR A 101 -7.98 2.28 2.12
CA THR A 101 -7.39 1.09 1.47
C THR A 101 -5.86 1.14 1.35
N LYS A 102 -5.16 2.00 2.10
CA LYS A 102 -3.70 2.22 1.92
C LYS A 102 -2.88 0.94 2.09
N THR A 103 -3.11 0.19 3.16
CA THR A 103 -2.39 -1.07 3.45
C THR A 103 -2.60 -2.08 2.33
N TYR A 104 -3.85 -2.29 1.94
CA TYR A 104 -4.19 -3.22 0.87
C TYR A 104 -3.61 -2.80 -0.49
N ARG A 105 -3.62 -1.50 -0.81
CA ARG A 105 -2.95 -0.97 -2.01
C ARG A 105 -1.46 -1.26 -2.02
N ASN A 106 -0.79 -1.08 -0.88
CA ASN A 106 0.64 -1.37 -0.78
C ASN A 106 0.92 -2.86 -1.01
N ALA A 107 0.08 -3.75 -0.48
CA ALA A 107 0.20 -5.19 -0.73
C ALA A 107 0.04 -5.53 -2.22
N LEU A 108 -0.95 -4.94 -2.91
CA LEU A 108 -1.11 -5.11 -4.36
C LEU A 108 0.09 -4.58 -5.15
N SER A 109 0.64 -3.42 -4.76
CA SER A 109 1.85 -2.86 -5.39
C SER A 109 3.08 -3.75 -5.20
N GLU A 110 3.20 -4.43 -4.06
CA GLU A 110 4.30 -5.38 -3.84
C GLU A 110 4.17 -6.59 -4.78
N ILE A 111 2.95 -7.11 -4.98
CA ILE A 111 2.69 -8.20 -5.93
C ILE A 111 2.99 -7.75 -7.37
N ASP A 112 2.59 -6.53 -7.77
CA ASP A 112 2.93 -5.92 -9.08
C ASP A 112 4.44 -5.96 -9.31
N GLN A 113 5.24 -5.47 -8.36
CA GLN A 113 6.70 -5.50 -8.44
C GLN A 113 7.26 -6.92 -8.57
N GLN A 114 6.73 -7.89 -7.83
CA GLN A 114 7.19 -9.28 -7.93
C GLN A 114 6.90 -9.90 -9.30
N ILE A 115 5.73 -9.61 -9.88
CA ILE A 115 5.40 -10.06 -11.24
C ILE A 115 6.35 -9.43 -12.25
N MET A 116 6.61 -8.11 -12.14
CA MET A 116 7.52 -7.38 -13.03
C MET A 116 8.95 -7.94 -12.99
N ILE A 117 9.49 -8.19 -11.79
CA ILE A 117 10.82 -8.82 -11.64
C ILE A 117 10.84 -10.19 -12.30
N ALA A 118 9.76 -10.96 -12.17
CA ALA A 118 9.69 -12.29 -12.71
C ALA A 118 9.56 -12.29 -14.24
N MET A 119 8.81 -11.35 -14.83
CA MET A 119 8.76 -11.13 -16.27
C MET A 119 10.13 -10.73 -16.84
N GLY A 120 10.87 -9.84 -16.18
CA GLY A 120 12.21 -9.47 -16.63
C GLY A 120 13.19 -10.65 -16.65
N LYS A 121 13.13 -11.52 -15.64
CA LYS A 121 13.92 -12.76 -15.64
C LYS A 121 13.53 -13.72 -16.76
N LEU A 122 12.26 -13.76 -17.15
CA LEU A 122 11.79 -14.60 -18.26
C LEU A 122 12.27 -14.07 -19.61
N GLU A 123 12.16 -12.76 -19.85
CA GLU A 123 12.62 -12.14 -21.10
C GLU A 123 14.15 -12.24 -21.27
N GLN A 124 14.90 -12.23 -20.17
CA GLN A 124 16.37 -12.38 -20.22
C GLN A 124 16.85 -13.84 -20.30
N ALA A 125 15.99 -14.82 -20.01
CA ALA A 125 16.41 -16.21 -19.81
C ALA A 125 17.12 -16.81 -21.03
N GLU A 126 16.57 -16.59 -22.22
CA GLU A 126 17.14 -17.10 -23.47
C GLU A 126 18.53 -16.50 -23.75
N TYR A 127 18.63 -15.17 -23.66
CA TYR A 127 19.89 -14.45 -23.87
C TYR A 127 20.98 -14.88 -22.88
N ILE A 128 20.64 -15.01 -21.60
CA ILE A 128 21.57 -15.45 -20.55
C ILE A 128 22.04 -16.87 -20.85
N VAL A 129 21.13 -17.80 -21.14
CA VAL A 129 21.50 -19.20 -21.39
C VAL A 129 22.34 -19.34 -22.65
N ASP A 130 21.97 -18.67 -23.76
CA ASP A 130 22.78 -18.72 -24.97
C ASP A 130 24.18 -18.11 -24.77
N SER A 131 24.28 -17.02 -24.00
CA SER A 131 25.57 -16.40 -23.69
C SER A 131 26.45 -17.29 -22.84
N ILE A 132 25.91 -17.97 -21.82
CA ILE A 132 26.64 -18.96 -21.02
C ILE A 132 27.12 -20.11 -21.90
N LEU A 133 26.25 -20.66 -22.75
CA LEU A 133 26.61 -21.78 -23.61
C LEU A 133 27.61 -21.40 -24.71
N SER A 134 27.71 -20.12 -25.07
CA SER A 134 28.67 -19.59 -26.04
C SER A 134 29.91 -18.95 -25.40
N ASP A 135 30.06 -19.03 -24.08
CA ASP A 135 31.16 -18.39 -23.33
C ASP A 135 31.31 -16.88 -23.63
N ARG A 136 30.17 -16.20 -23.77
CA ARG A 136 30.11 -14.74 -23.98
C ARG A 136 29.79 -14.03 -22.68
N ASN A 137 30.34 -12.82 -22.54
CA ASN A 137 30.03 -11.97 -21.40
C ASN A 137 28.55 -11.59 -21.36
N ILE A 138 27.91 -11.76 -20.20
CA ILE A 138 26.48 -11.48 -20.00
C ILE A 138 26.32 -9.98 -19.74
N LYS A 139 25.58 -9.29 -20.61
CA LYS A 139 25.19 -7.90 -20.37
C LYS A 139 23.73 -7.82 -19.96
N ILE A 140 23.45 -7.17 -18.83
CA ILE A 140 22.07 -6.83 -18.48
C ILE A 140 21.59 -5.82 -19.51
N SER A 141 20.57 -6.16 -20.27
CA SER A 141 20.03 -5.29 -21.31
C SER A 141 19.11 -4.24 -20.66
N GLU A 142 19.56 -2.99 -20.62
CA GLU A 142 18.73 -1.84 -20.23
C GLU A 142 17.46 -1.78 -21.11
N ALA A 143 17.59 -2.09 -22.40
CA ALA A 143 16.45 -2.15 -23.33
C ALA A 143 15.37 -3.17 -22.93
N VAL A 144 15.72 -4.27 -22.24
CA VAL A 144 14.69 -5.19 -21.69
C VAL A 144 13.92 -4.50 -20.57
N GLN A 145 14.62 -3.80 -19.68
CA GLN A 145 14.00 -3.09 -18.56
C GLN A 145 13.07 -1.97 -19.04
N GLU A 146 13.50 -1.19 -20.04
CA GLU A 146 12.70 -0.14 -20.67
C GLU A 146 11.41 -0.69 -21.27
N ARG A 147 11.49 -1.75 -22.08
CA ARG A 147 10.30 -2.40 -22.67
C ARG A 147 9.30 -2.89 -21.64
N LEU A 148 9.79 -3.42 -20.51
CA LEU A 148 8.91 -3.86 -19.42
C LEU A 148 8.22 -2.68 -18.74
N ILE A 149 8.94 -1.59 -18.48
CA ILE A 149 8.38 -0.36 -17.90
C ILE A 149 7.29 0.20 -18.81
N GLU A 150 7.57 0.31 -20.11
CA GLU A 150 6.60 0.77 -21.11
C GLU A 150 5.36 -0.13 -21.17
N ARG A 151 5.57 -1.46 -21.21
CA ARG A 151 4.47 -2.43 -21.21
C ARG A 151 3.59 -2.28 -19.97
N ARG A 152 4.20 -2.17 -18.79
CA ARG A 152 3.48 -1.96 -17.52
C ARG A 152 2.72 -0.63 -17.50
N ALA A 153 3.33 0.44 -18.02
CA ALA A 153 2.68 1.73 -18.14
C ALA A 153 1.42 1.67 -19.03
N GLY A 154 1.51 1.00 -20.18
CA GLY A 154 0.35 0.76 -21.06
C GLY A 154 -0.77 -0.03 -20.38
N LEU A 155 -0.44 -1.11 -19.67
CA LEU A 155 -1.43 -1.88 -18.90
C LEU A 155 -2.11 -1.04 -17.81
N TRP A 156 -1.34 -0.17 -17.14
CA TRP A 156 -1.86 0.73 -16.12
C TRP A 156 -2.83 1.76 -16.71
N GLU A 157 -2.49 2.37 -17.84
CA GLU A 157 -3.36 3.31 -18.54
C GLU A 157 -4.69 2.64 -18.95
N MET A 158 -4.62 1.44 -19.52
CA MET A 158 -5.80 0.65 -19.88
C MET A 158 -6.68 0.35 -18.65
N ALA A 159 -6.07 -0.03 -17.52
CA ALA A 159 -6.77 -0.28 -16.27
C ALA A 159 -7.50 0.97 -15.77
N GLN A 160 -6.82 2.12 -15.75
CA GLN A 160 -7.42 3.40 -15.34
C GLN A 160 -8.59 3.80 -16.23
N LYS A 161 -8.43 3.66 -17.56
CA LYS A 161 -9.48 3.96 -18.54
C LYS A 161 -10.71 3.06 -18.33
N ALA A 162 -10.52 1.75 -18.23
CA ALA A 162 -11.60 0.80 -18.02
C ALA A 162 -12.39 1.05 -16.72
N VAL A 163 -11.70 1.42 -15.63
CA VAL A 163 -12.35 1.78 -14.36
C VAL A 163 -13.08 3.14 -14.44
N LYS A 164 -12.56 4.09 -15.22
CA LYS A 164 -13.23 5.38 -15.47
C LYS A 164 -14.53 5.17 -16.25
N GLU A 165 -14.50 4.39 -17.32
CA GLU A 165 -15.65 4.07 -18.16
C GLU A 165 -16.73 3.29 -17.40
N LYS A 166 -16.35 2.26 -16.63
CA LYS A 166 -17.28 1.51 -15.75
C LYS A 166 -17.99 2.40 -14.72
N SER A 167 -17.40 3.53 -14.33
CA SER A 167 -18.05 4.49 -13.44
C SER A 167 -18.96 5.52 -14.14
N GLY A 168 -18.90 5.61 -15.47
CA GLY A 168 -19.76 6.47 -16.29
C GLY A 168 -21.14 5.89 -16.55
N THR A 169 -21.29 4.56 -16.47
CA THR A 169 -22.56 3.85 -16.71
C THR A 169 -22.93 3.00 -15.50
N GLY A 170 -23.63 3.61 -14.53
CA GLY A 170 -24.46 2.91 -13.55
C GLY A 170 -23.74 2.14 -12.43
N SER A 171 -23.56 2.78 -11.26
CA SER A 171 -23.94 2.14 -10.00
C SER A 171 -24.09 3.15 -8.87
N LYS A 172 -25.34 3.27 -8.41
CA LYS A 172 -25.72 3.95 -7.18
C LYS A 172 -25.03 3.25 -6.00
N LYS A 173 -24.09 3.96 -5.37
CA LYS A 173 -23.98 4.14 -3.91
C LYS A 173 -24.62 3.01 -3.06
N SER A 174 -24.04 1.81 -3.08
CA SER A 174 -24.22 0.86 -1.97
C SER A 174 -23.25 1.28 -0.87
N GLY A 175 -23.80 2.00 0.10
CA GLY A 175 -23.05 2.65 1.16
C GLY A 175 -23.96 3.62 1.86
N ARG A 176 -24.82 3.05 2.72
CA ARG A 176 -25.56 3.66 3.85
C ARG A 176 -25.69 5.19 3.75
N LYS A 177 -26.90 5.67 3.47
CA LYS A 177 -27.35 7.07 3.45
C LYS A 177 -26.67 7.92 4.56
N ARG A 178 -25.48 8.46 4.28
CA ARG A 178 -24.98 9.71 4.86
C ARG A 178 -25.18 10.76 3.77
N SER A 179 -25.88 11.82 4.15
CA SER A 179 -26.20 12.95 3.29
C SER A 179 -24.93 13.46 2.60
N LYS A 180 -25.11 13.94 1.36
CA LYS A 180 -24.07 14.68 0.65
C LYS A 180 -23.66 15.86 1.54
N ARG A 181 -22.50 15.78 2.20
CA ARG A 181 -21.74 16.98 2.51
C ARG A 181 -20.67 17.08 1.44
N ALA A 182 -20.61 18.25 0.81
CA ALA A 182 -19.65 18.58 -0.23
C ALA A 182 -18.24 18.15 0.19
N LYS A 183 -17.42 17.79 -0.79
CA LYS A 183 -15.99 17.53 -0.61
C LYS A 183 -15.39 18.81 -0.01
N GLN A 184 -15.27 18.84 1.31
CA GLN A 184 -14.65 19.96 2.01
C GLN A 184 -13.16 19.96 1.63
N GLU A 185 -12.63 21.13 1.29
CA GLU A 185 -11.25 21.29 0.86
C GLU A 185 -10.29 20.75 1.92
N LYS A 186 -9.11 20.27 1.50
CA LYS A 186 -8.08 19.78 2.42
C LYS A 186 -7.73 20.88 3.42
N GLY A 187 -8.24 20.80 4.64
CA GLY A 187 -7.99 21.76 5.72
C GLY A 187 -9.25 22.37 6.35
N GLU A 188 -10.39 22.37 5.66
CA GLU A 188 -11.64 22.92 6.22
C GLU A 188 -12.08 22.16 7.48
N THR A 189 -11.88 20.83 7.52
CA THR A 189 -12.15 20.02 8.70
C THR A 189 -11.31 20.45 9.91
N ASN A 190 -10.08 20.95 9.71
CA ASN A 190 -9.24 21.41 10.81
C ASN A 190 -9.74 22.78 11.29
N LYS A 191 -9.96 23.73 10.36
CA LYS A 191 -10.45 25.09 10.65
C LYS A 191 -11.75 25.11 11.43
N ILE A 192 -12.69 24.22 11.10
CA ILE A 192 -13.95 24.06 11.86
C ILE A 192 -13.68 23.62 13.30
N THR A 193 -12.68 22.75 13.52
CA THR A 193 -12.26 22.36 14.88
C THR A 193 -11.72 23.57 15.64
N TRP A 194 -10.86 24.36 14.99
CA TRP A 194 -10.20 25.50 15.64
C TRP A 194 -11.19 26.60 16.02
N SER A 195 -12.17 26.91 15.16
CA SER A 195 -13.25 27.86 15.49
C SER A 195 -13.99 27.41 16.75
N MET A 196 -14.38 26.14 16.82
CA MET A 196 -15.13 25.60 17.97
C MET A 196 -14.30 25.59 19.27
N ILE A 197 -12.98 25.41 19.18
CA ILE A 197 -12.07 25.53 20.33
C ILE A 197 -11.95 27.00 20.77
N LYS A 198 -11.80 27.95 19.82
CA LYS A 198 -11.78 29.39 20.12
C LYS A 198 -13.11 29.89 20.73
N GLU A 199 -14.22 29.22 20.41
CA GLU A 199 -15.54 29.42 21.03
C GLU A 199 -15.66 28.79 22.44
N GLY A 200 -14.61 28.17 22.98
CA GLY A 200 -14.56 27.63 24.35
C GLY A 200 -15.20 26.24 24.52
N LYS A 201 -15.44 25.50 23.43
CA LYS A 201 -16.04 24.15 23.52
C LYS A 201 -15.00 23.10 23.88
N SER A 202 -15.41 22.12 24.69
CA SER A 202 -14.50 21.02 25.06
C SER A 202 -14.28 20.04 23.90
N ILE A 203 -13.17 19.29 23.95
CA ILE A 203 -12.81 18.26 22.95
C ILE A 203 -13.96 17.26 22.76
N ASN A 204 -14.60 16.84 23.85
CA ASN A 204 -15.71 15.88 23.85
C ASN A 204 -16.97 16.46 23.21
N GLU A 205 -17.27 17.73 23.46
CA GLU A 205 -18.40 18.41 22.83
C GLU A 205 -18.20 18.58 21.32
N ILE A 206 -16.98 18.92 20.90
CA ILE A 206 -16.64 19.05 19.49
C ILE A 206 -16.70 17.68 18.80
N ALA A 207 -16.19 16.64 19.44
CA ALA A 207 -16.28 15.26 18.96
C ALA A 207 -17.75 14.84 18.75
N ALA A 208 -18.62 15.11 19.73
CA ALA A 208 -20.05 14.82 19.65
C ALA A 208 -20.76 15.64 18.55
N ARG A 209 -20.57 16.97 18.53
CA ARG A 209 -21.20 17.87 17.55
C ARG A 209 -20.79 17.55 16.11
N ARG A 210 -19.56 17.07 15.92
CA ARG A 210 -19.00 16.76 14.59
C ARG A 210 -19.07 15.30 14.22
N ASN A 211 -19.54 14.44 15.13
CA ASN A 211 -19.56 12.99 14.96
C ASN A 211 -18.18 12.43 14.58
N LEU A 212 -17.15 12.91 15.28
CA LEU A 212 -15.74 12.52 15.14
C LEU A 212 -15.26 11.89 16.45
N ALA A 213 -14.23 11.05 16.39
CA ALA A 213 -13.58 10.55 17.60
C ALA A 213 -12.77 11.67 18.28
N ALA A 214 -12.72 11.67 19.63
CA ALA A 214 -11.92 12.62 20.40
C ALA A 214 -10.46 12.67 19.94
N SER A 215 -9.86 11.51 19.64
CA SER A 215 -8.50 11.39 19.08
C SER A 215 -8.30 12.08 17.73
N THR A 216 -9.36 12.26 16.94
CA THR A 216 -9.30 13.02 15.67
C THR A 216 -9.32 14.52 15.94
N ILE A 217 -10.07 14.96 16.95
CA ILE A 217 -10.12 16.36 17.40
C ILE A 217 -8.78 16.76 18.01
N GLU A 218 -8.21 15.93 18.89
CA GLU A 218 -6.88 16.13 19.48
C GLU A 218 -5.80 16.30 18.40
N ARG A 219 -5.81 15.47 17.36
CA ARG A 219 -4.88 15.61 16.23
C ARG A 219 -5.08 16.93 15.46
N HIS A 220 -6.32 17.40 15.32
CA HIS A 220 -6.59 18.70 14.71
C HIS A 220 -6.09 19.86 15.57
N ILE A 221 -6.15 19.72 16.90
CA ILE A 221 -5.65 20.71 17.86
C ILE A 221 -4.12 20.79 17.80
N VAL A 222 -3.41 19.65 17.90
CA VAL A 222 -1.94 19.61 17.77
C VAL A 222 -1.48 20.31 16.49
N ARG A 223 -2.19 20.06 15.39
CA ARG A 223 -1.92 20.73 14.11
C ARG A 223 -2.19 22.23 14.13
N GLY A 224 -3.26 22.67 14.80
CA GLY A 224 -3.57 24.09 14.95
C GLY A 224 -2.55 24.82 15.82
N ILE A 225 -2.00 24.15 16.83
CA ILE A 225 -0.87 24.66 17.62
C ILE A 225 0.34 24.82 16.69
N ASN A 226 0.81 23.75 16.03
CA ASN A 226 1.94 23.79 15.07
C ASN A 226 1.85 24.88 14.00
N GLU A 227 0.65 25.18 13.51
CA GLU A 227 0.42 26.19 12.47
C GLU A 227 0.26 27.62 13.06
N GLY A 228 0.37 27.80 14.38
CA GLY A 228 0.23 29.09 15.07
C GLY A 228 -1.21 29.61 15.16
N GLU A 229 -2.19 28.79 14.78
CA GLU A 229 -3.61 29.15 14.70
C GLU A 229 -4.36 28.96 16.03
N LEU A 230 -3.82 28.15 16.94
CA LEU A 230 -4.36 27.92 18.28
C LEU A 230 -3.28 28.09 19.34
N ASP A 231 -3.63 28.82 20.40
CA ASP A 231 -2.81 28.91 21.61
C ASP A 231 -3.08 27.67 22.50
N ILE A 232 -2.01 27.05 23.00
CA ILE A 232 -2.08 25.87 23.86
C ILE A 232 -2.89 26.14 25.14
N PHE A 233 -2.87 27.38 25.64
CA PHE A 233 -3.62 27.78 26.84
C PHE A 233 -5.13 27.84 26.64
N THR A 234 -5.62 27.71 25.40
CA THR A 234 -7.06 27.56 25.12
C THR A 234 -7.57 26.14 25.36
N VAL A 235 -6.66 25.17 25.48
CA VAL A 235 -6.98 23.74 25.60
C VAL A 235 -6.44 23.14 26.90
N LEU A 236 -5.29 23.62 27.39
CA LEU A 236 -4.64 23.11 28.60
C LEU A 236 -4.39 24.21 29.61
N GLU A 237 -4.49 23.86 30.90
CA GLU A 237 -4.18 24.78 31.99
C GLU A 237 -2.68 25.06 32.07
N LYS A 238 -2.33 26.27 32.53
CA LYS A 238 -0.94 26.74 32.61
C LYS A 238 -0.05 25.84 33.49
N GLU A 239 -0.63 25.24 34.53
CA GLU A 239 0.07 24.33 35.44
C GLU A 239 0.45 23.01 34.75
N THR A 240 -0.49 22.45 33.98
CA THR A 240 -0.27 21.25 33.17
C THR A 240 0.79 21.49 32.10
N VAL A 241 0.74 22.63 31.41
CA VAL A 241 1.73 22.98 30.38
C VAL A 241 3.12 23.07 30.99
N LYS A 242 3.30 23.77 32.12
CA LYS A 242 4.60 23.90 32.79
C LYS A 242 5.17 22.54 33.22
N ALA A 243 4.36 21.71 33.86
CA ALA A 243 4.81 20.40 34.32
C ALA A 243 5.20 19.46 33.17
N VAL A 244 4.54 19.57 32.01
CA VAL A 244 4.88 18.77 30.82
C VAL A 244 6.08 19.36 30.07
N VAL A 245 6.28 20.68 30.08
CA VAL A 245 7.50 21.31 29.53
C VAL A 245 8.73 20.86 30.29
N GLU A 246 8.72 20.95 31.62
CA GLU A 246 9.84 20.49 32.46
C GLU A 246 10.16 19.01 32.19
N LEU A 247 9.12 18.17 32.08
CA LEU A 247 9.26 16.76 31.77
C LEU A 247 9.86 16.50 30.37
N LEU A 248 9.48 17.28 29.37
CA LEU A 248 9.99 17.16 27.99
C LEU A 248 11.40 17.74 27.82
N GLU A 249 11.80 18.71 28.64
CA GLU A 249 13.15 19.28 28.64
C GLU A 249 14.13 18.40 29.43
N GLU A 250 13.69 17.79 30.53
CA GLU A 250 14.52 16.89 31.36
C GLU A 250 14.75 15.52 30.69
N SER A 251 13.91 15.13 29.74
CA SER A 251 14.01 13.85 29.04
C SER A 251 14.24 14.02 27.54
N SER A 252 15.29 13.39 27.01
CA SER A 252 15.55 13.27 25.56
C SER A 252 14.80 12.10 24.91
N ASP A 253 13.80 11.58 25.62
CA ASP A 253 13.08 10.36 25.28
C ASP A 253 11.89 10.62 24.35
N SER A 254 11.46 9.56 23.64
CA SER A 254 10.25 9.64 22.84
C SER A 254 9.00 9.83 23.71
N ILE A 255 7.97 10.52 23.19
CA ILE A 255 6.68 10.73 23.88
C ILE A 255 6.08 9.42 24.43
N GLY A 256 6.28 8.30 23.73
CA GLY A 256 5.81 7.00 24.18
C GLY A 256 6.52 6.48 25.43
N ALA A 257 7.81 6.77 25.58
CA ALA A 257 8.58 6.42 26.78
C ALA A 257 8.20 7.34 27.97
N ILE A 258 8.03 8.64 27.72
CA ILE A 258 7.61 9.64 28.72
C ILE A 258 6.20 9.34 29.26
N HIS A 259 5.26 8.99 28.38
CA HIS A 259 3.92 8.58 28.81
C HIS A 259 3.95 7.33 29.72
N LYS A 260 4.87 6.39 29.44
CA LYS A 260 5.03 5.16 30.21
C LYS A 260 5.69 5.41 31.57
N SER A 261 6.68 6.31 31.64
CA SER A 261 7.34 6.68 32.90
C SER A 261 6.40 7.43 33.85
N GLN A 262 5.50 8.25 33.32
CA GLN A 262 4.49 9.00 34.07
C GLN A 262 3.24 8.19 34.45
N LYS A 263 3.22 6.87 34.19
CA LYS A 263 2.10 5.95 34.53
C LYS A 263 0.71 6.47 34.11
N GLY A 264 0.63 7.18 32.98
CA GLY A 264 -0.64 7.71 32.45
C GLY A 264 -1.17 8.96 33.15
N LYS A 265 -0.34 9.70 33.91
CA LYS A 265 -0.72 11.01 34.49
C LYS A 265 -1.12 12.04 33.43
N TYR A 266 -0.51 11.98 32.25
CA TYR A 266 -0.84 12.81 31.08
C TYR A 266 -1.18 11.91 29.90
N THR A 267 -2.15 12.33 29.10
CA THR A 267 -2.54 11.67 27.87
C THR A 267 -1.50 11.89 26.77
N TYR A 268 -1.44 10.96 25.81
CA TYR A 268 -0.63 11.15 24.60
C TYR A 268 -0.95 12.46 23.87
N ALA A 269 -2.20 12.93 23.89
CA ALA A 269 -2.60 14.16 23.24
C ALA A 269 -1.96 15.39 23.90
N GLU A 270 -2.00 15.48 25.23
CA GLU A 270 -1.41 16.56 26.00
C GLU A 270 0.09 16.68 25.77
N LEU A 271 0.81 15.55 25.81
CA LEU A 271 2.25 15.51 25.53
C LEU A 271 2.58 16.00 24.10
N ASN A 272 1.76 15.61 23.12
CA ASN A 272 1.94 16.06 21.73
C ASN A 272 1.60 17.55 21.54
N MET A 273 0.62 18.08 22.28
CA MET A 273 0.26 19.51 22.22
C MET A 273 1.36 20.39 22.80
N VAL A 274 1.96 19.99 23.93
CA VAL A 274 3.07 20.73 24.55
C VAL A 274 4.34 20.64 23.70
N LYS A 275 4.64 19.48 23.13
CA LYS A 275 5.75 19.35 22.16
C LYS A 275 5.56 20.28 20.95
N ALA A 276 4.35 20.30 20.38
CA ALA A 276 4.02 21.20 19.28
C ALA A 276 4.24 22.68 19.65
N TYR A 277 3.90 23.08 20.87
CA TYR A 277 4.14 24.43 21.38
C TYR A 277 5.64 24.77 21.53
N LEU A 278 6.46 23.80 21.96
CA LEU A 278 7.92 23.97 22.06
C LEU A 278 8.61 24.07 20.69
N GLU A 279 8.09 23.41 19.65
CA GLU A 279 8.67 23.45 18.30
C GLU A 279 8.42 24.79 17.57
N ILE A 280 7.50 25.62 18.06
CA ILE A 280 7.17 26.94 17.50
C ILE A 280 7.97 28.07 18.18
N LYS A 281 8.41 27.83 19.40
CA LYS A 281 9.09 28.82 20.26
C LYS A 281 10.59 28.82 20.03
#